data_AF-A0A2V0PQM1-F1
#
_entry.id   AF-A0A2V0PQM1-F1
#
_cell.length_a   1.000
_cell.length_b   1.000
_cell.length_c   1.000
_cell.angle_alpha   90.00
_cell.angle_beta   90.00
_cell.angle_gamma   90.00
#
_symmetry.space_group_name_H-M   'P 1'
#
loop_
_entity.id
_entity.type
_entity.pdbx_description
1 polymer ?
#
loop_
_entity_poly.entity_id
_entity_poly.type
_entity_poly.pdbx_seq_one_letter_code
_entity_poly.pdbx_strand_id
1 'polypeptide(L)'
;MYIQYFASPKTALMSFNYMCTDASTRSFTTFRTGANDWGGGSTVFLDRHNVDCGANRVLNEWKLVRPSANQIAIQYVCGFVPTRTTNCELRATAWSSNGRGQVNFLDRHSVYCPGDKMINRWQVQNDKNSNIRFLFNCCDA
;
A
#
# COMPACT_ATOMS: atom_id res chain seq x y z
N MET A 1 -15.54 0.55 -1.53
CA MET A 1 -15.20 0.89 -0.14
C MET A 1 -14.77 2.36 -0.13
N TYR A 2 -15.52 3.26 0.49
CA TYR A 2 -15.22 4.70 0.48
C TYR A 2 -14.37 5.05 1.72
N ILE A 3 -13.13 5.50 1.53
CA ILE A 3 -12.32 6.07 2.60
C ILE A 3 -12.48 7.60 2.48
N GLN A 4 -13.16 8.21 3.44
CA GLN A 4 -13.20 9.68 3.56
C GLN A 4 -11.99 10.15 4.37
N TYR A 5 -11.23 11.09 3.83
CA TYR A 5 -10.14 11.77 4.52
C TYR A 5 -10.48 13.26 4.68
N PHE A 6 -10.10 13.82 5.83
CA PHE A 6 -10.24 15.25 6.10
C PHE A 6 -9.00 16.01 5.60
N ALA A 7 -9.13 16.66 4.44
CA ALA A 7 -8.18 17.66 3.96
C ALA A 7 -8.41 19.03 4.60
N SER A 8 -7.33 19.74 4.93
CA SER A 8 -7.36 21.20 5.12
C SER A 8 -6.30 21.84 4.21
N PRO A 9 -6.67 22.76 3.29
CA PRO A 9 -8.02 23.27 3.06
C PRO A 9 -8.97 22.15 2.59
N LYS A 10 -10.27 22.32 2.88
CA LYS A 10 -11.38 21.40 2.55
C LYS A 10 -11.61 21.22 1.03
N THR A 11 -10.61 21.51 0.21
CA THR A 11 -10.62 21.51 -1.25
C THR A 11 -9.76 20.41 -1.85
N ALA A 12 -8.92 19.71 -1.07
CA ALA A 12 -8.20 18.56 -1.60
C ALA A 12 -9.13 17.35 -1.63
N LEU A 13 -9.76 17.13 -2.78
CA LEU A 13 -10.46 15.89 -3.08
C LEU A 13 -9.40 14.83 -3.40
N MET A 14 -9.40 13.75 -2.62
CA MET A 14 -8.55 12.61 -2.86
C MET A 14 -9.42 11.44 -3.34
N SER A 15 -9.18 10.99 -4.57
CA SER A 15 -9.80 9.82 -5.14
C SER A 15 -8.76 8.72 -5.32
N PHE A 16 -9.05 7.53 -4.83
CA PHE A 16 -8.25 6.35 -5.14
C PHE A 16 -8.97 5.57 -6.24
N ASN A 17 -8.34 5.51 -7.41
CA ASN A 17 -8.74 4.57 -8.43
C ASN A 17 -8.14 3.20 -8.07
N TYR A 18 -8.97 2.18 -7.99
CA TYR A 18 -8.54 0.81 -7.79
C TYR A 18 -9.09 -0.06 -8.93
N MET A 19 -8.27 -1.01 -9.37
CA MET A 19 -8.71 -2.07 -10.26
C MET A 19 -8.72 -3.37 -9.46
N CYS A 20 -9.81 -4.11 -9.59
CA CYS A 20 -9.91 -5.47 -9.05
C CYS A 20 -9.83 -6.44 -10.21
N THR A 21 -9.23 -7.60 -9.97
CA THR A 21 -9.23 -8.74 -10.87
C THR A 21 -9.45 -9.99 -10.01
N ASP A 22 -9.99 -11.04 -10.62
CA ASP A 22 -10.40 -12.25 -9.92
C ASP A 22 -9.20 -13.18 -9.71
N ALA A 23 -8.97 -13.57 -8.46
CA ALA A 23 -8.04 -14.63 -8.11
C ALA A 23 -8.84 -15.76 -7.44
N SER A 24 -8.54 -17.02 -7.80
CA SER A 24 -9.14 -18.21 -7.16
C SER A 24 -8.56 -18.39 -5.75
N THR A 25 -9.02 -17.55 -4.83
CA THR A 25 -8.58 -17.54 -3.43
C THR A 25 -9.42 -18.50 -2.59
N ARG A 26 -8.77 -19.34 -1.78
CA ARG A 26 -9.48 -20.34 -0.94
C ARG A 26 -9.70 -19.90 0.50
N SER A 27 -8.85 -19.03 1.01
CA SER A 27 -8.89 -18.58 2.40
C SER A 27 -8.20 -17.24 2.54
N PHE A 28 -8.64 -16.45 3.51
CA PHE A 28 -8.06 -15.15 3.83
C PHE A 28 -7.39 -15.19 5.19
N THR A 29 -6.26 -14.52 5.33
CA THR A 29 -5.58 -14.35 6.61
C THR A 29 -5.26 -12.88 6.82
N THR A 30 -5.54 -12.38 8.03
CA THR A 30 -5.23 -11.01 8.42
C THR A 30 -3.84 -10.96 9.03
N PHE A 31 -3.05 -9.99 8.60
CA PHE A 31 -1.73 -9.66 9.10
C PHE A 31 -1.69 -8.20 9.55
N ARG A 32 -0.64 -7.86 10.30
CA ARG A 32 -0.38 -6.49 10.74
C ARG A 32 1.13 -6.25 10.78
N THR A 33 1.58 -5.12 10.27
CA THR A 33 2.96 -4.67 10.43
C THR A 33 3.23 -4.23 11.88
N GLY A 34 4.49 -4.16 12.29
CA GLY A 34 4.83 -3.61 13.61
C GLY A 34 4.31 -2.18 13.78
N ALA A 35 3.91 -1.84 15.01
CA ALA A 35 3.54 -0.47 15.35
C ALA A 35 4.77 0.45 15.26
N ASN A 36 4.63 1.60 14.62
CA ASN A 36 5.68 2.61 14.50
C ASN A 36 5.12 4.01 14.74
N ASP A 37 5.99 4.99 14.98
CA ASP A 37 5.58 6.37 15.21
C ASP A 37 4.73 6.91 14.04
N TRP A 38 3.69 7.68 14.36
CA TRP A 38 2.75 8.23 13.38
C TRP A 38 3.26 9.47 12.64
N GLY A 39 4.42 10.00 13.00
CA GLY A 39 5.08 11.09 12.30
C GLY A 39 4.32 12.41 12.29
N GLY A 40 3.46 12.65 13.27
CA GLY A 40 2.60 13.85 13.28
C GLY A 40 1.56 13.88 12.17
N GLY A 41 1.24 12.72 11.55
CA GLY A 41 0.32 12.62 10.41
C GLY A 41 1.00 12.69 9.05
N SER A 42 2.34 12.75 9.01
CA SER A 42 3.12 12.73 7.78
C SER A 42 3.07 11.36 7.10
N THR A 43 2.63 11.33 5.83
CA THR A 43 2.60 10.09 5.03
C THR A 43 3.97 9.49 4.75
N VAL A 44 5.06 10.23 4.98
CA VAL A 44 6.44 9.74 4.88
C VAL A 44 6.68 8.51 5.76
N PHE A 45 6.02 8.44 6.92
CA PHE A 45 6.18 7.36 7.90
C PHE A 45 5.55 6.04 7.45
N LEU A 46 4.81 6.03 6.34
CA LEU A 46 4.36 4.79 5.70
C LEU A 46 5.54 3.91 5.23
N ASP A 47 6.73 4.48 5.04
CA ASP A 47 7.91 3.74 4.60
C ASP A 47 8.44 2.70 5.61
N ARG A 48 8.04 2.85 6.88
CA ARG A 48 8.35 1.92 7.97
C ARG A 48 7.53 0.63 7.89
N HIS A 49 6.49 0.60 7.06
CA HIS A 49 5.58 -0.54 6.96
C HIS A 49 5.77 -1.28 5.63
N ASN A 50 6.23 -2.51 5.72
CA ASN A 50 6.31 -3.45 4.60
C ASN A 50 5.09 -4.38 4.64
N VAL A 51 4.12 -4.16 3.74
CA VAL A 51 3.01 -5.09 3.53
C VAL A 51 3.50 -6.20 2.64
N ASP A 52 3.50 -7.43 3.14
CA ASP A 52 4.04 -8.58 2.42
C ASP A 52 3.22 -9.84 2.73
N CYS A 53 2.51 -10.33 1.73
CA CYS A 53 1.75 -11.56 1.82
C CYS A 53 2.62 -12.81 1.66
N GLY A 54 3.87 -12.69 1.21
CA GLY A 54 4.75 -13.81 0.92
C GLY A 54 4.28 -14.67 -0.26
N ALA A 55 4.80 -15.90 -0.32
CA ALA A 55 4.50 -16.83 -1.39
C ALA A 55 3.07 -17.40 -1.30
N ASN A 56 2.49 -17.70 -2.47
CA ASN A 56 1.17 -18.33 -2.62
C ASN A 56 0.03 -17.50 -2.03
N ARG A 57 0.21 -16.18 -1.96
CA ARG A 57 -0.81 -15.26 -1.45
C ARG A 57 -0.80 -13.96 -2.23
N VAL A 58 -1.98 -13.37 -2.41
CA VAL A 58 -2.17 -12.05 -3.02
C VAL A 58 -2.81 -11.10 -2.00
N LEU A 59 -2.54 -9.81 -2.14
CA LEU A 59 -3.11 -8.78 -1.29
C LEU A 59 -4.56 -8.54 -1.68
N ASN A 60 -5.46 -8.64 -0.71
CA ASN A 60 -6.89 -8.43 -0.90
C ASN A 60 -7.37 -7.08 -0.34
N GLU A 61 -6.93 -6.73 0.87
CA GLU A 61 -7.27 -5.48 1.54
C GLU A 61 -6.08 -4.98 2.33
N TRP A 62 -5.96 -3.66 2.51
CA TRP A 62 -5.15 -3.08 3.57
C TRP A 62 -5.79 -1.81 4.13
N LYS A 63 -5.46 -1.49 5.37
CA LYS A 63 -5.85 -0.24 6.02
C LYS A 63 -4.83 0.20 7.07
N LEU A 64 -4.71 1.51 7.23
CA LEU A 64 -4.01 2.09 8.36
C LEU A 64 -4.85 1.90 9.62
N VAL A 65 -4.20 1.47 10.68
CA VAL A 65 -4.78 1.38 12.03
C VAL A 65 -3.89 2.17 13.00
N ARG A 66 -4.47 2.58 14.13
CA ARG A 66 -3.75 3.28 15.20
C ARG A 66 -3.70 2.40 16.44
N PRO A 67 -2.60 1.66 16.67
CA PRO A 67 -2.45 0.84 17.88
C PRO A 67 -2.43 1.69 19.16
N SER A 68 -1.99 2.95 19.07
CA SER A 68 -1.96 3.92 20.17
C SER A 68 -2.04 5.36 19.64
N ALA A 69 -2.08 6.34 20.55
CA ALA A 69 -2.28 7.76 20.21
C ALA A 69 -1.18 8.37 19.33
N ASN A 70 0.02 7.80 19.32
CA ASN A 70 1.17 8.28 18.55
C ASN A 70 1.78 7.20 17.64
N GLN A 71 1.06 6.10 17.41
CA GLN A 71 1.54 5.03 16.53
C GLN A 71 0.57 4.71 15.41
N ILE A 72 1.14 4.20 14.31
CA ILE A 72 0.43 3.62 13.18
C ILE A 72 0.94 2.20 12.93
N ALA A 73 0.07 1.38 12.35
CA ALA A 73 0.42 0.11 11.73
C ALA A 73 -0.44 -0.07 10.48
N ILE A 74 -0.03 -0.98 9.61
CA ILE A 74 -0.85 -1.40 8.47
C ILE A 74 -1.40 -2.78 8.77
N GLN A 75 -2.73 -2.87 8.84
CA GLN A 75 -3.44 -4.14 8.85
C GLN A 75 -3.79 -4.51 7.41
N TYR A 76 -3.55 -5.75 7.02
CA TYR A 76 -3.79 -6.19 5.66
C TYR A 76 -4.28 -7.64 5.61
N VAL A 77 -5.03 -7.97 4.56
CA VAL A 77 -5.62 -9.28 4.33
C VAL A 77 -4.97 -9.89 3.11
N CYS A 78 -4.45 -11.10 3.27
CA CYS A 78 -3.86 -11.87 2.18
C CYS A 78 -4.75 -13.08 1.85
N GLY A 79 -5.11 -13.21 0.58
CA GLY A 79 -5.84 -14.37 0.05
C GLY A 79 -4.85 -15.45 -0.40
N PHE A 80 -5.03 -16.69 0.06
CA PHE A 80 -4.24 -17.84 -0.37
C PHE A 80 -4.65 -18.29 -1.77
N VAL A 81 -3.66 -18.40 -2.67
CA VAL A 81 -3.81 -18.86 -4.06
C VAL A 81 -3.15 -20.23 -4.25
N PRO A 82 -3.92 -21.31 -4.53
CA PRO A 82 -3.38 -22.67 -4.64
C PRO A 82 -2.41 -22.87 -5.80
N THR A 83 -2.61 -22.12 -6.88
CA THR A 83 -1.82 -22.07 -8.12
C THR A 83 -0.41 -21.54 -7.93
N ARG A 84 -0.10 -21.04 -6.73
CA ARG A 84 1.16 -20.37 -6.35
C ARG A 84 1.34 -19.03 -7.04
N THR A 85 2.00 -18.11 -6.34
CA THR A 85 2.43 -16.85 -6.94
C THR A 85 3.69 -17.09 -7.76
N THR A 86 3.65 -16.83 -9.07
CA THR A 86 4.81 -17.03 -9.97
C THR A 86 5.09 -15.77 -10.80
N ASN A 87 6.22 -15.76 -11.54
CA ASN A 87 6.66 -14.64 -12.39
C ASN A 87 6.49 -13.26 -11.73
N CYS A 88 6.97 -13.17 -10.48
CA CYS A 88 6.87 -11.97 -9.68
C CYS A 88 7.85 -10.91 -10.17
N GLU A 89 7.34 -9.72 -10.44
CA GLU A 89 8.10 -8.56 -10.88
C GLU A 89 8.09 -7.46 -9.82
N LEU A 90 9.28 -7.07 -9.36
CA LEU A 90 9.44 -5.90 -8.52
C LEU A 90 9.32 -4.63 -9.37
N ARG A 91 8.32 -3.81 -9.04
CA ARG A 91 8.00 -2.55 -9.72
C ARG A 91 8.06 -1.38 -8.76
N ALA A 92 8.26 -0.20 -9.31
CA ALA A 92 8.23 1.03 -8.53
C ALA A 92 7.55 2.15 -9.32
N THR A 93 6.81 3.01 -8.64
CA THR A 93 6.41 4.30 -9.23
C THR A 93 7.64 5.19 -9.42
N ALA A 94 7.53 6.20 -10.27
CA ALA A 94 8.55 7.25 -10.32
C ALA A 94 8.69 7.92 -8.94
N TRP A 95 9.89 8.48 -8.68
CA TRP A 95 10.10 9.36 -7.55
C TRP A 95 9.29 10.64 -7.73
N SER A 96 8.60 11.08 -6.69
CA SER A 96 7.90 12.36 -6.66
C SER A 96 7.94 12.98 -5.27
N SER A 97 7.77 14.30 -5.20
CA SER A 97 7.82 15.02 -3.93
C SER A 97 6.85 14.43 -2.90
N ASN A 98 7.31 14.26 -1.67
CA ASN A 98 6.49 13.80 -0.55
C ASN A 98 5.52 14.88 -0.03
N GLY A 99 5.53 16.10 -0.59
CA GLY A 99 4.63 17.17 -0.22
C GLY A 99 4.73 17.62 1.24
N ARG A 100 5.89 17.40 1.88
CA ARG A 100 6.07 17.55 3.34
C ARG A 100 5.18 16.63 4.16
N GLY A 101 4.86 15.44 3.63
CA GLY A 101 4.04 14.43 4.30
C GLY A 101 2.53 14.59 4.11
N GLN A 102 2.09 15.50 3.25
CA GLN A 102 0.67 15.69 2.98
C GLN A 102 0.12 14.53 2.16
N VAL A 103 -1.03 13.98 2.58
CA VAL A 103 -1.62 12.79 1.96
C VAL A 103 -2.05 13.02 0.51
N ASN A 104 -2.44 14.24 0.13
CA ASN A 104 -2.86 14.52 -1.24
C ASN A 104 -1.73 14.26 -2.26
N PHE A 105 -0.45 14.30 -1.87
CA PHE A 105 0.68 14.01 -2.76
C PHE A 105 0.84 12.51 -3.08
N LEU A 106 0.08 11.63 -2.42
CA LEU A 106 0.03 10.24 -2.83
C LEU A 106 -0.68 10.05 -4.18
N ASP A 107 -1.44 11.06 -4.65
CA ASP A 107 -2.10 11.06 -5.97
C ASP A 107 -1.12 10.91 -7.15
N ARG A 108 0.16 11.23 -6.95
CA ARG A 108 1.24 11.11 -7.95
C ARG A 108 1.68 9.68 -8.20
N HIS A 109 1.21 8.73 -7.40
CA HIS A 109 1.69 7.36 -7.36
C HIS A 109 0.62 6.36 -7.80
N SER A 110 0.60 6.06 -9.09
CA SER A 110 -0.26 5.01 -9.66
C SER A 110 0.34 3.62 -9.43
N VAL A 111 -0.15 2.91 -8.42
CA VAL A 111 0.24 1.52 -8.13
C VAL A 111 -0.72 0.58 -8.84
N TYR A 112 -0.25 -0.05 -9.90
CA TYR A 112 -1.00 -1.07 -10.65
C TYR A 112 -0.05 -2.10 -11.25
N CYS A 113 -0.56 -3.32 -11.44
CA CYS A 113 0.14 -4.37 -12.16
C CYS A 113 -0.35 -4.42 -13.61
N PRO A 114 0.53 -4.71 -14.59
CA PRO A 114 0.11 -4.94 -15.97
C PRO A 114 -0.57 -6.31 -16.12
N GLY A 115 -1.54 -6.39 -17.04
CA GLY A 115 -2.30 -7.63 -17.29
C GLY A 115 -3.08 -8.08 -16.06
N ASP A 116 -3.13 -9.39 -15.85
CA ASP A 116 -3.84 -10.03 -14.73
C ASP A 116 -2.96 -10.28 -13.50
N LYS A 117 -1.76 -9.69 -13.46
CA LYS A 117 -0.86 -9.82 -12.31
C LYS A 117 -1.46 -9.15 -11.08
N MET A 118 -1.24 -9.78 -9.93
CA MET A 118 -1.78 -9.38 -8.64
C MET A 118 -0.66 -8.83 -7.75
N ILE A 119 -0.99 -7.83 -6.94
CA ILE A 119 -0.06 -7.32 -5.93
C ILE A 119 -0.01 -8.32 -4.76
N ASN A 120 1.17 -8.70 -4.30
CA ASN A 120 1.33 -9.43 -3.03
C ASN A 120 2.17 -8.69 -1.99
N ARG A 121 2.83 -7.59 -2.39
CA ARG A 121 3.68 -6.78 -1.52
C ARG A 121 3.67 -5.33 -1.96
N TRP A 122 3.69 -4.40 -1.00
CA TRP A 122 4.05 -3.01 -1.25
C TRP A 122 4.78 -2.38 -0.05
N GLN A 123 5.60 -1.38 -0.33
CA GLN A 123 6.29 -0.56 0.65
C GLN A 123 6.55 0.84 0.08
N VAL A 124 6.39 1.88 0.89
CA VAL A 124 6.84 3.24 0.53
C VAL A 124 8.36 3.32 0.74
N GLN A 125 9.05 4.00 -0.17
CA GLN A 125 10.46 4.35 -0.02
C GLN A 125 10.61 5.87 -0.05
N ASN A 126 11.54 6.40 0.74
CA ASN A 126 11.94 7.80 0.72
C ASN A 126 13.37 7.93 0.18
N ASP A 127 13.65 9.00 -0.56
CA ASP A 127 15.00 9.39 -0.95
C ASP A 127 15.56 10.53 -0.07
N LYS A 128 16.78 10.98 -0.37
CA LYS A 128 17.43 12.10 0.33
C LYS A 128 16.90 13.48 -0.10
N ASN A 129 16.10 13.56 -1.15
CA ASN A 129 15.63 14.79 -1.78
C ASN A 129 14.16 15.09 -1.45
N SER A 130 13.63 14.48 -0.37
CA SER A 130 12.22 14.60 0.02
C SER A 130 11.24 14.08 -1.05
N ASN A 131 11.63 13.06 -1.79
CA ASN A 131 10.74 12.31 -2.67
C ASN A 131 10.37 10.96 -2.06
N ILE A 132 9.18 10.49 -2.42
CA ILE A 132 8.71 9.13 -2.17
C ILE A 132 8.50 8.37 -3.47
N ARG A 133 8.44 7.05 -3.36
CA ARG A 133 7.85 6.15 -4.36
C ARG A 133 7.23 4.94 -3.69
N PHE A 134 6.31 4.28 -4.37
CA PHE A 134 5.82 2.97 -3.96
C PHE A 134 6.64 1.90 -4.67
N LEU A 135 7.25 1.01 -3.88
CA LEU A 135 7.86 -0.23 -4.34
C LEU A 135 6.85 -1.36 -4.11
N PHE A 136 6.50 -2.12 -5.15
CA PHE A 136 5.48 -3.16 -5.06
C PHE A 136 5.82 -4.34 -5.96
N ASN A 137 5.26 -5.50 -5.65
CA ASN A 137 5.53 -6.73 -6.38
C ASN A 137 4.27 -7.21 -7.09
N CYS A 138 4.39 -7.54 -8.38
CA CYS A 138 3.32 -8.02 -9.23
C CYS A 138 3.56 -9.48 -9.62
N CYS A 139 2.69 -10.40 -9.23
CA CYS A 139 2.84 -11.84 -9.48
C CYS A 139 1.65 -12.40 -10.28
N ASP A 140 1.89 -13.44 -11.08
CA ASP A 140 0.80 -14.30 -11.56
C ASP A 140 0.27 -15.11 -10.38
N ALA A 141 -1.05 -15.31 -10.32
CA ALA A 141 -1.73 -15.94 -9.18
C ALA A 141 -2.98 -16.70 -9.59
#